data_AF-A0A838KMV8-F1
#
_entry.id   AF-A0A838KMV8-F1
#
_cell.length_a   1.000
_cell.length_b   1.000
_cell.length_c   1.000
_cell.angle_alpha   90.00
_cell.angle_beta   90.00
_cell.angle_gamma   90.00
#
_symmetry.space_group_name_H-M   'P 1'
#
loop_
_entity.id
_entity.type
_entity.pdbx_description
1 polymer ?
#
loop_
_entity_poly.entity_id
_entity_poly.type
_entity_poly.pdbx_seq_one_letter_code
_entity_poly.pdbx_strand_id
1 'polypeptide(L)'
;MTSPDHDLLAPDAWGIHHHWVDAQDRTVAVSDETVLRLREAIGTPPGDLDDTAPIVTRPGSELGLGRVEVDCEDGRTCQVTDALPHDFALGYHRLRTSDGRERLLIVSPGRCWLPQNWRAWGWTVQLYAARSRDSWGVGDLGDLRSIRVWAERLGAGFLLINPLHAVAPTLPQEESPYLPATRRFRHPIYLRVEDVPGADAVDLTRWAGPATAYDQHTPLDRDQAWRRKRDALAAIFDATSADEAFETWRTAQEQTLEEFATWCVLAEKYGPDWRTWPPGLQSPAGGDVAAFVTDHAQRVDFYCWLQWLLDGQLQAASGDLNVIQDLPIGV
;
A
#
# COMPACT_ATOMS: atom_id res chain seq x y z
N MET A 1 -36.88 13.69 23.41
CA MET A 1 -36.28 15.04 23.30
C MET A 1 -34.83 14.85 22.96
N THR A 2 -34.52 14.81 21.67
CA THR A 2 -33.16 14.90 21.14
C THR A 2 -32.60 16.27 21.51
N SER A 3 -31.37 16.33 22.01
CA SER A 3 -30.70 17.60 22.33
C SER A 3 -30.61 18.45 21.05
N PRO A 4 -30.92 19.77 21.09
CA PRO A 4 -30.86 20.65 19.91
C PRO A 4 -29.47 20.73 19.25
N ASP A 5 -28.41 20.28 19.92
CA ASP A 5 -27.05 20.23 19.36
C ASP A 5 -26.83 19.09 18.34
N HIS A 6 -27.69 18.07 18.31
CA HIS A 6 -27.46 16.90 17.46
C HIS A 6 -27.71 17.17 15.96
N ASP A 7 -28.49 18.20 15.65
CA ASP A 7 -28.82 18.62 14.27
C ASP A 7 -27.71 19.51 13.66
N LEU A 8 -26.94 20.22 14.51
CA LEU A 8 -25.85 21.10 14.06
C LEU A 8 -24.62 20.33 13.54
N LEU A 9 -24.54 19.04 13.84
CA LEU A 9 -23.44 18.16 13.46
C LEU A 9 -23.79 17.23 12.29
N ALA A 10 -24.98 17.31 11.71
CA ALA A 10 -25.29 16.55 10.50
C ALA A 10 -24.51 17.11 9.29
N PRO A 11 -23.96 16.26 8.41
CA PRO A 11 -23.34 16.74 7.18
C PRO A 11 -24.40 17.22 6.18
N ASP A 12 -24.01 18.09 5.26
CA ASP A 12 -24.84 18.46 4.11
C ASP A 12 -24.89 17.36 3.04
N ALA A 13 -25.56 17.64 1.91
CA ALA A 13 -25.71 16.69 0.79
C ALA A 13 -24.38 16.23 0.15
N TRP A 14 -23.25 16.90 0.41
CA TRP A 14 -21.92 16.51 -0.04
C TRP A 14 -21.12 15.75 1.03
N GLY A 15 -21.72 15.49 2.19
CA GLY A 15 -21.01 14.88 3.32
C GLY A 15 -20.18 15.89 4.13
N ILE A 16 -20.36 17.21 3.92
CA ILE A 16 -19.56 18.24 4.60
C ILE A 16 -20.23 18.63 5.91
N HIS A 17 -19.50 18.50 7.01
CA HIS A 17 -19.90 19.03 8.32
C HIS A 17 -19.60 20.53 8.39
N HIS A 18 -20.60 21.34 8.70
CA HIS A 18 -20.47 22.80 8.80
C HIS A 18 -19.93 23.26 10.15
N HIS A 19 -19.85 22.36 11.12
CA HIS A 19 -19.32 22.61 12.45
C HIS A 19 -18.45 21.44 12.89
N TRP A 20 -17.43 21.72 13.69
CA TRP A 20 -16.64 20.71 14.38
C TRP A 20 -16.30 21.17 15.79
N VAL A 21 -15.92 20.23 16.66
CA VAL A 21 -15.44 20.52 18.01
C VAL A 21 -13.91 20.48 17.99
N ASP A 22 -13.27 21.60 18.33
CA ASP A 22 -11.82 21.72 18.32
C ASP A 22 -11.14 21.05 19.53
N ALA A 23 -9.81 21.04 19.55
CA ALA A 23 -9.02 20.44 20.62
C ALA A 23 -9.13 21.18 21.97
N GLN A 24 -9.91 22.26 22.06
CA GLN A 24 -10.26 22.98 23.28
C GLN A 24 -11.74 22.84 23.62
N ASP A 25 -12.43 21.84 23.04
CA ASP A 25 -13.85 21.55 23.22
C ASP A 25 -14.78 22.70 22.79
N ARG A 26 -14.34 23.52 21.82
CA ARG A 26 -15.16 24.62 21.29
C ARG A 26 -15.78 24.23 19.97
N THR A 27 -17.07 24.52 19.81
CA THR A 27 -17.74 24.42 18.52
C THR A 27 -17.25 25.53 17.60
N VAL A 28 -16.68 25.14 16.46
CA VAL A 28 -16.16 26.04 15.43
C VAL A 28 -16.97 25.83 14.15
N ALA A 29 -17.47 26.92 13.59
CA ALA A 29 -18.13 26.90 12.29
C ALA A 29 -17.10 26.94 11.15
N VAL A 30 -17.36 26.18 10.09
CA VAL A 30 -16.61 26.22 8.83
C VAL A 30 -17.08 27.42 8.02
N SER A 31 -16.17 28.18 7.41
CA SER A 31 -16.58 29.32 6.58
C SER A 31 -17.28 28.87 5.29
N ASP A 32 -18.25 29.65 4.82
CA ASP A 32 -18.95 29.40 3.55
C ASP A 32 -17.98 29.26 2.37
N GLU A 33 -16.91 30.06 2.34
CA GLU A 33 -15.86 29.96 1.34
C GLU A 33 -15.17 28.58 1.35
N THR A 34 -14.88 28.05 2.54
CA THR A 34 -14.28 26.72 2.68
C THR A 34 -15.24 25.64 2.19
N VAL A 35 -16.52 25.72 2.58
CA VAL A 35 -17.55 24.78 2.13
C VAL A 35 -17.67 24.78 0.60
N LEU A 36 -17.68 25.95 -0.03
CA LEU A 36 -17.77 26.06 -1.50
C LEU A 36 -16.57 25.41 -2.19
N ARG A 37 -15.35 25.63 -1.70
CA ARG A 37 -14.14 25.00 -2.24
C ARG A 37 -14.14 23.48 -2.06
N LEU A 38 -14.64 22.98 -0.92
CA LEU A 38 -14.77 21.54 -0.69
C LEU A 38 -15.77 20.91 -1.67
N ARG A 39 -16.90 21.57 -1.94
CA ARG A 39 -17.87 21.09 -2.94
C ARG A 39 -17.29 21.07 -4.35
N GLU A 40 -16.52 22.08 -4.73
CA GLU A 40 -15.82 22.10 -6.02
C GLU A 40 -14.82 20.93 -6.14
N ALA A 41 -14.08 20.63 -5.06
CA ALA A 41 -13.13 19.52 -5.03
C ALA A 41 -13.79 18.14 -5.04
N ILE A 42 -14.91 17.96 -4.32
CA ILE A 42 -15.69 16.70 -4.30
C ILE A 42 -16.40 16.49 -5.64
N GLY A 43 -16.86 17.57 -6.27
CA GLY A 43 -17.69 17.55 -7.46
C GLY A 43 -19.16 17.23 -7.15
N THR A 44 -19.93 16.96 -8.21
CA THR A 44 -21.35 16.59 -8.10
C THR A 44 -21.46 15.06 -8.08
N PRO A 45 -22.02 14.46 -7.02
CA PRO A 45 -22.28 13.02 -7.01
C PRO A 45 -23.17 12.59 -8.19
N PRO A 46 -22.98 11.37 -8.74
CA PRO A 46 -23.88 10.83 -9.74
C PRO A 46 -25.33 10.80 -9.24
N GLY A 47 -26.29 11.10 -10.11
CA GLY A 47 -27.71 11.11 -9.75
C GLY A 47 -28.27 9.71 -9.41
N ASP A 48 -27.55 8.67 -9.79
CA ASP A 48 -27.83 7.24 -9.57
C ASP A 48 -26.92 6.62 -8.50
N LEU A 49 -26.29 7.43 -7.64
CA LEU A 49 -25.37 6.95 -6.61
C LEU A 49 -26.03 5.92 -5.68
N ASP A 50 -27.26 6.16 -5.23
CA ASP A 50 -27.98 5.23 -4.33
C ASP A 50 -28.30 3.88 -5.01
N ASP A 51 -28.39 3.88 -6.34
CA ASP A 51 -28.67 2.70 -7.16
C ASP A 51 -27.42 1.89 -7.47
N THR A 52 -26.24 2.52 -7.44
CA THR A 52 -24.96 1.93 -7.88
C THR A 52 -23.96 1.73 -6.74
N ALA A 53 -24.13 2.43 -5.61
CA ALA A 53 -23.22 2.39 -4.48
C ALA A 53 -23.07 0.97 -3.92
N PRO A 54 -21.87 0.57 -3.46
CA PRO A 54 -21.68 -0.70 -2.79
C PRO A 54 -22.59 -0.84 -1.55
N ILE A 55 -23.05 -2.06 -1.29
CA ILE A 55 -23.74 -2.41 -0.05
C ILE A 55 -22.75 -3.11 0.87
N VAL A 56 -22.45 -2.51 2.01
CA VAL A 56 -21.61 -3.12 3.05
C VAL A 56 -22.50 -3.61 4.17
N THR A 57 -22.45 -4.90 4.45
CA THR A 57 -23.36 -5.53 5.40
C THR A 57 -22.71 -6.69 6.14
N ARG A 58 -23.47 -7.38 6.99
CA ARG A 58 -23.05 -8.54 7.77
C ARG A 58 -23.96 -9.74 7.50
N PRO A 59 -23.49 -10.97 7.72
CA PRO A 59 -24.38 -12.13 7.71
C PRO A 59 -25.55 -11.95 8.68
N GLY A 60 -26.76 -12.30 8.27
CA GLY A 60 -27.99 -12.10 9.06
C GLY A 60 -28.63 -10.71 8.95
N SER A 61 -28.00 -9.73 8.29
CA SER A 61 -28.56 -8.39 8.16
C SER A 61 -29.60 -8.31 7.05
N GLU A 62 -30.66 -7.54 7.30
CA GLU A 62 -31.64 -7.15 6.28
C GLU A 62 -30.99 -6.24 5.23
N LEU A 63 -31.28 -6.50 3.96
CA LEU A 63 -30.85 -5.72 2.80
C LEU A 63 -31.88 -4.64 2.42
N GLY A 64 -33.16 -4.85 2.71
CA GLY A 64 -34.23 -3.92 2.33
C GLY A 64 -34.47 -3.82 0.81
N LEU A 65 -33.98 -4.80 0.03
CA LEU A 65 -34.09 -4.82 -1.43
C LEU A 65 -35.09 -5.86 -1.96
N GLY A 66 -35.84 -6.52 -1.06
CA GLY A 66 -36.69 -7.65 -1.40
C GLY A 66 -35.86 -8.85 -1.88
N ARG A 67 -36.26 -9.43 -3.02
CA ARG A 67 -35.58 -10.59 -3.61
C ARG A 67 -34.48 -10.14 -4.56
N VAL A 68 -33.26 -10.60 -4.31
CA VAL A 68 -32.08 -10.34 -5.13
C VAL A 68 -31.38 -11.65 -5.50
N GLU A 69 -30.74 -11.65 -6.67
CA GLU A 69 -29.80 -12.69 -7.07
C GLU A 69 -28.38 -12.24 -6.70
N VAL A 70 -27.55 -13.16 -6.22
CA VAL A 70 -26.18 -12.85 -5.79
C VAL A 70 -25.21 -13.82 -6.43
N ASP A 71 -24.31 -13.29 -7.24
CA ASP A 71 -23.13 -13.95 -7.75
C ASP A 71 -22.01 -13.83 -6.70
N CYS A 72 -21.70 -14.93 -6.05
CA CYS A 72 -20.74 -14.96 -4.95
C CYS A 72 -19.29 -14.94 -5.46
N GLU A 73 -18.38 -14.46 -4.60
CA GLU A 73 -16.94 -14.42 -4.90
C GLU A 73 -16.37 -15.77 -5.33
N ASP A 74 -16.89 -16.87 -4.76
CA ASP A 74 -16.48 -18.24 -5.09
C ASP A 74 -17.12 -18.80 -6.38
N GLY A 75 -17.83 -17.97 -7.13
CA GLY A 75 -18.48 -18.31 -8.40
C GLY A 75 -19.86 -18.96 -8.26
N ARG A 76 -20.39 -19.16 -7.05
CA ARG A 76 -21.76 -19.68 -6.87
C ARG A 76 -22.79 -18.57 -7.02
N THR A 77 -23.91 -18.86 -7.68
CA THR A 77 -25.07 -17.98 -7.69
C THR A 77 -26.10 -18.46 -6.68
N CYS A 78 -26.65 -17.55 -5.89
CA CYS A 78 -27.72 -17.83 -4.95
C CYS A 78 -28.78 -16.72 -4.96
N GLN A 79 -29.90 -16.96 -4.28
CA GLN A 79 -30.95 -15.96 -4.11
C GLN A 79 -31.10 -15.61 -2.65
N VAL A 80 -31.23 -14.31 -2.39
CA VAL A 80 -31.39 -13.75 -1.05
C VAL A 80 -32.71 -12.99 -1.04
N THR A 81 -33.52 -13.20 0.00
CA THR A 81 -34.79 -12.51 0.20
C THR A 81 -34.76 -11.83 1.56
N ASP A 82 -34.94 -10.51 1.55
CA ASP A 82 -35.01 -9.62 2.72
C ASP A 82 -33.71 -9.54 3.55
N ALA A 83 -33.16 -10.66 4.03
CA ALA A 83 -31.95 -10.74 4.84
C ALA A 83 -30.96 -11.77 4.33
N LEU A 84 -29.66 -11.50 4.53
CA LEU A 84 -28.61 -12.49 4.26
C LEU A 84 -28.68 -13.65 5.25
N PRO A 85 -28.44 -14.90 4.80
CA PRO A 85 -28.20 -16.02 5.72
C PRO A 85 -27.12 -15.71 6.77
N HIS A 86 -27.27 -16.23 7.98
CA HIS A 86 -26.29 -16.04 9.06
C HIS A 86 -24.93 -16.69 8.76
N ASP A 87 -24.92 -17.69 7.88
CA ASP A 87 -23.74 -18.40 7.37
C ASP A 87 -23.32 -17.95 5.97
N PHE A 88 -23.88 -16.82 5.49
CA PHE A 88 -23.48 -16.26 4.21
C PHE A 88 -21.98 -15.93 4.21
N ALA A 89 -21.30 -16.30 3.13
CA ALA A 89 -19.85 -16.14 3.01
C ALA A 89 -19.45 -14.66 3.15
N LEU A 90 -18.33 -14.42 3.84
CA LEU A 90 -17.69 -13.12 3.84
C LEU A 90 -17.01 -12.92 2.49
N GLY A 91 -16.92 -11.67 2.02
CA GLY A 91 -16.22 -11.36 0.78
C GLY A 91 -16.89 -10.31 -0.09
N TYR A 92 -16.49 -10.32 -1.36
CA TYR A 92 -16.91 -9.40 -2.41
C TYR A 92 -17.80 -10.13 -3.42
N HIS A 93 -19.09 -9.84 -3.39
CA HIS A 93 -20.10 -10.48 -4.22
C HIS A 93 -20.75 -9.44 -5.14
N ARG A 94 -21.47 -9.90 -6.16
CA ARG A 94 -22.28 -9.03 -7.04
C ARG A 94 -23.75 -9.36 -6.82
N LEU A 95 -24.54 -8.36 -6.43
CA LEU A 95 -25.98 -8.51 -6.29
C LEU A 95 -26.71 -7.92 -7.51
N ARG A 96 -27.82 -8.54 -7.89
CA ARG A 96 -28.72 -8.08 -8.95
C ARG A 96 -30.15 -8.03 -8.43
N THR A 97 -30.77 -6.85 -8.48
CA THR A 97 -32.17 -6.65 -8.10
C THR A 97 -33.11 -7.06 -9.23
N SER A 98 -34.41 -7.21 -8.92
CA SER A 98 -35.42 -7.62 -9.90
C SER A 98 -35.62 -6.64 -11.06
N ASP A 99 -35.29 -5.36 -10.86
CA ASP A 99 -35.31 -4.33 -11.90
C ASP A 99 -34.00 -4.23 -12.69
N GLY A 100 -33.07 -5.17 -12.47
CA GLY A 100 -31.84 -5.32 -13.24
C GLY A 100 -30.67 -4.45 -12.78
N ARG A 101 -30.78 -3.73 -11.65
CA ARG A 101 -29.64 -2.98 -11.10
C ARG A 101 -28.62 -3.95 -10.50
N GLU A 102 -27.35 -3.67 -10.76
CA GLU A 102 -26.22 -4.44 -10.22
C GLU A 102 -25.39 -3.60 -9.27
N ARG A 103 -25.06 -4.17 -8.10
CA ARG A 103 -24.27 -3.50 -7.06
C ARG A 103 -23.21 -4.44 -6.49
N LEU A 104 -22.10 -3.88 -6.02
CA LEU A 104 -21.14 -4.62 -5.23
C LEU A 104 -21.74 -4.89 -3.84
N LEU A 105 -21.80 -6.16 -3.43
CA LEU A 105 -22.17 -6.58 -2.08
C LEU A 105 -20.90 -6.97 -1.32
N ILE A 106 -20.60 -6.25 -0.25
CA ILE A 106 -19.46 -6.52 0.63
C ILE A 106 -20.00 -7.09 1.94
N VAL A 107 -19.71 -8.36 2.20
CA VAL A 107 -20.14 -9.02 3.44
C VAL A 107 -18.96 -9.08 4.41
N SER A 108 -19.05 -8.28 5.47
CA SER A 108 -17.99 -8.09 6.46
C SER A 108 -18.27 -8.89 7.75
N PRO A 109 -17.23 -9.38 8.44
CA PRO A 109 -17.38 -9.98 9.77
C PRO A 109 -17.80 -8.96 10.84
N GLY A 110 -17.78 -7.66 10.54
CA GLY A 110 -18.12 -6.59 11.47
C GLY A 110 -17.11 -6.38 12.60
N ARG A 111 -15.98 -7.09 12.58
CA ARG A 111 -14.86 -6.99 13.50
C ARG A 111 -13.57 -7.38 12.78
N CYS A 112 -12.44 -6.78 13.17
CA CYS A 112 -11.13 -7.22 12.70
C CYS A 112 -10.76 -8.60 13.28
N TRP A 113 -9.89 -9.31 12.59
CA TRP A 113 -9.26 -10.50 13.14
C TRP A 113 -8.31 -10.12 14.28
N LEU A 114 -8.28 -10.93 15.33
CA LEU A 114 -7.31 -10.85 16.42
C LEU A 114 -6.90 -12.28 16.81
N PRO A 115 -5.62 -12.53 17.15
CA PRO A 115 -5.21 -13.82 17.68
C PRO A 115 -5.96 -14.13 18.98
N GLN A 116 -6.33 -15.40 19.18
CA GLN A 116 -7.02 -15.82 20.40
C GLN A 116 -6.14 -15.58 21.64
N ASN A 117 -6.74 -15.03 22.71
CA ASN A 117 -6.06 -14.77 23.99
C ASN A 117 -4.76 -13.93 23.86
N TRP A 118 -4.68 -13.05 22.87
CA TRP A 118 -3.45 -12.30 22.60
C TRP A 118 -3.10 -11.34 23.75
N ARG A 119 -2.03 -11.68 24.47
CA ARG A 119 -1.37 -10.84 25.48
C ARG A 119 0.14 -10.95 25.26
N ALA A 120 0.71 -9.97 24.59
CA ALA A 120 2.12 -9.97 24.21
C ALA A 120 2.76 -8.60 24.41
N TRP A 121 4.08 -8.60 24.53
CA TRP A 121 4.91 -7.42 24.36
C TRP A 121 5.65 -7.52 23.03
N GLY A 122 6.16 -6.39 22.53
CA GLY A 122 6.91 -6.32 21.28
C GLY A 122 7.81 -5.11 21.24
N TRP A 123 8.70 -5.06 20.24
CA TRP A 123 9.50 -3.87 19.96
C TRP A 123 8.89 -3.04 18.85
N THR A 124 9.03 -1.72 18.98
CA THR A 124 8.75 -0.76 17.92
C THR A 124 10.07 -0.33 17.28
N VAL A 125 10.25 -0.58 16.00
CA VAL A 125 11.53 -0.42 15.30
C VAL A 125 11.35 0.51 14.10
N GLN A 126 12.08 1.62 14.12
CA GLN A 126 12.30 2.42 12.91
C GLN A 126 13.36 1.69 12.07
N LEU A 127 12.91 0.81 11.18
CA LEU A 127 13.76 -0.15 10.47
C LEU A 127 14.89 0.53 9.71
N TYR A 128 14.62 1.67 9.06
CA TYR A 128 15.66 2.43 8.35
C TYR A 128 16.84 2.82 9.23
N ALA A 129 16.63 3.01 10.55
CA ALA A 129 17.67 3.37 11.51
C ALA A 129 18.34 2.15 12.19
N ALA A 130 17.73 0.97 12.09
CA ALA A 130 18.18 -0.25 12.75
C ALA A 130 19.26 -0.97 11.91
N ARG A 131 20.44 -0.35 11.83
CA ARG A 131 21.57 -0.81 11.00
C ARG A 131 22.40 -1.90 11.70
N SER A 132 22.83 -2.90 10.94
CA SER A 132 23.91 -3.82 11.30
C SER A 132 25.21 -3.44 10.59
N ARG A 133 26.26 -4.26 10.78
CA ARG A 133 27.54 -4.11 10.08
C ARG A 133 27.44 -4.44 8.58
N ASP A 134 26.39 -5.16 8.20
CA ASP A 134 26.15 -5.63 6.83
C ASP A 134 25.18 -4.69 6.08
N SER A 135 24.58 -3.71 6.78
CA SER A 135 23.68 -2.73 6.17
C SER A 135 24.42 -1.75 5.26
N TRP A 136 23.88 -1.50 4.07
CA TRP A 136 24.41 -0.47 3.15
C TRP A 136 23.89 0.93 3.52
N GLY A 137 24.19 1.38 4.73
CA GLY A 137 23.87 2.72 5.24
C GLY A 137 22.48 2.89 5.87
N VAL A 138 21.54 1.99 5.59
CA VAL A 138 20.16 1.95 6.12
C VAL A 138 19.80 0.54 6.55
N GLY A 139 19.02 0.40 7.63
CA GLY A 139 18.52 -0.90 8.04
C GLY A 139 17.55 -1.47 7.01
N ASP A 140 17.63 -2.78 6.77
CA ASP A 140 16.94 -3.47 5.70
C ASP A 140 16.27 -4.78 6.17
N LEU A 141 15.69 -5.55 5.25
CA LEU A 141 14.93 -6.77 5.60
C LEU A 141 15.81 -7.88 6.21
N GLY A 142 17.12 -7.89 5.93
CA GLY A 142 18.05 -8.76 6.64
C GLY A 142 18.27 -8.35 8.10
N ASP A 143 18.23 -7.03 8.36
CA ASP A 143 18.28 -6.49 9.72
C ASP A 143 16.97 -6.79 10.47
N LEU A 144 15.82 -6.63 9.82
CA LEU A 144 14.52 -7.03 10.37
C LEU A 144 14.51 -8.51 10.77
N ARG A 145 15.02 -9.40 9.91
CA ARG A 145 15.15 -10.83 10.20
C ARG A 145 15.98 -11.08 11.46
N SER A 146 17.08 -10.35 11.63
CA SER A 146 17.95 -10.47 12.80
C SER A 146 17.25 -10.00 14.09
N ILE A 147 16.55 -8.87 14.01
CA ILE A 147 15.79 -8.30 15.12
C ILE A 147 14.64 -9.22 15.52
N ARG A 148 13.92 -9.81 14.55
CA ARG A 148 12.89 -10.82 14.80
C ARG A 148 13.45 -11.99 15.61
N VAL A 149 14.56 -12.57 15.17
CA VAL A 149 15.18 -13.71 15.87
C VAL A 149 15.55 -13.35 17.30
N TRP A 150 16.01 -12.13 17.56
CA TRP A 150 16.26 -11.66 18.93
C TRP A 150 14.98 -11.49 19.73
N ALA A 151 13.95 -10.89 19.14
CA ALA A 151 12.65 -10.67 19.78
C ALA A 151 12.00 -12.00 20.17
N GLU A 152 11.99 -12.99 19.28
CA GLU A 152 11.48 -14.35 19.54
C GLU A 152 12.22 -15.02 20.69
N ARG A 153 13.56 -14.93 20.72
CA ARG A 153 14.37 -15.50 21.83
C ARG A 153 14.05 -14.89 23.19
N LEU A 154 13.59 -13.65 23.21
CA LEU A 154 13.17 -12.96 24.43
C LEU A 154 11.69 -13.19 24.77
N GLY A 155 10.93 -13.88 23.90
CA GLY A 155 9.51 -14.13 24.07
C GLY A 155 8.62 -12.94 23.69
N ALA A 156 9.08 -12.05 22.80
CA ALA A 156 8.22 -11.05 22.20
C ALA A 156 7.16 -11.73 21.31
N GLY A 157 5.94 -11.21 21.31
CA GLY A 157 4.86 -11.73 20.47
C GLY A 157 4.59 -10.92 19.20
N PHE A 158 5.26 -9.77 19.03
CA PHE A 158 5.20 -8.98 17.80
C PHE A 158 6.42 -8.05 17.63
N LEU A 159 6.59 -7.55 16.40
CA LEU A 159 7.37 -6.35 16.08
C LEU A 159 6.44 -5.34 15.41
N LEU A 160 6.58 -4.06 15.73
CA LEU A 160 5.97 -2.97 14.97
C LEU A 160 7.09 -2.26 14.19
N ILE A 161 6.90 -2.09 12.89
CA ILE A 161 7.85 -1.36 12.04
C ILE A 161 7.20 -0.14 11.40
N ASN A 162 8.04 0.83 11.03
CA ASN A 162 7.60 1.99 10.25
C ASN A 162 7.05 1.57 8.88
N PRO A 163 6.30 2.46 8.20
CA PRO A 163 5.84 2.18 6.86
C PRO A 163 7.00 1.89 5.90
N LEU A 164 6.88 0.82 5.11
CA LEU A 164 7.89 0.40 4.14
C LEU A 164 7.56 0.85 2.71
N HIS A 165 6.63 1.78 2.57
CA HIS A 165 6.04 2.16 1.30
C HIS A 165 7.01 2.88 0.36
N ALA A 166 6.82 2.64 -0.94
CA ALA A 166 7.68 3.21 -1.97
C ALA A 166 7.51 4.72 -2.07
N VAL A 167 8.64 5.38 -2.30
CA VAL A 167 8.75 6.80 -2.65
C VAL A 167 9.18 6.88 -4.13
N ALA A 168 9.25 8.08 -4.69
CA ALA A 168 9.77 8.23 -6.04
C ALA A 168 11.21 7.69 -6.16
N PRO A 169 11.56 6.97 -7.24
CA PRO A 169 12.91 6.45 -7.45
C PRO A 169 13.96 7.53 -7.81
N THR A 170 13.67 8.80 -7.49
CA THR A 170 14.48 9.98 -7.79
C THR A 170 15.26 10.44 -6.56
N LEU A 171 16.21 11.36 -6.74
CA LEU A 171 16.90 12.00 -5.62
C LEU A 171 16.44 13.44 -5.43
N PRO A 172 16.38 13.95 -4.19
CA PRO A 172 16.64 13.24 -2.93
C PRO A 172 15.56 12.19 -2.60
N GLN A 173 15.93 11.20 -1.80
CA GLN A 173 15.00 10.22 -1.25
C GLN A 173 14.18 10.84 -0.13
N GLU A 174 12.87 10.66 -0.18
CA GLU A 174 11.98 11.11 0.88
C GLU A 174 12.37 10.45 2.22
N GLU A 175 12.53 11.29 3.24
CA GLU A 175 12.94 10.89 4.59
C GLU A 175 11.75 10.39 5.40
N SER A 176 10.57 11.01 5.20
CA SER A 176 9.35 10.68 5.92
C SER A 176 8.70 9.42 5.35
N PRO A 177 8.56 8.34 6.13
CA PRO A 177 7.80 7.17 5.70
C PRO A 177 6.28 7.43 5.59
N TYR A 178 5.82 8.62 6.01
CA TYR A 178 4.42 9.05 5.96
C TYR A 178 4.07 9.93 4.76
N LEU A 179 5.03 10.16 3.85
CA LEU A 179 4.81 10.82 2.56
C LEU A 179 5.20 9.91 1.38
N PRO A 180 4.61 8.70 1.26
CA PRO A 180 4.97 7.77 0.20
C PRO A 180 4.35 8.17 -1.15
N ALA A 181 4.95 7.72 -2.25
CA ALA A 181 4.32 7.83 -3.57
C ALA A 181 3.16 6.83 -3.76
N THR A 182 3.15 5.75 -2.98
CA THR A 182 2.11 4.72 -3.00
C THR A 182 2.03 4.00 -1.67
N ARG A 183 0.83 3.68 -1.20
CA ARG A 183 0.63 2.83 -0.01
C ARG A 183 0.50 1.34 -0.33
N ARG A 184 0.65 0.95 -1.61
CA ARG A 184 0.55 -0.45 -2.06
C ARG A 184 1.92 -1.11 -2.20
N PHE A 185 2.83 -0.44 -2.90
CA PHE A 185 4.16 -1.00 -3.22
C PHE A 185 5.21 -0.56 -2.19
N ARG A 186 6.29 -1.33 -2.09
CA ARG A 186 7.32 -1.18 -1.06
C ARG A 186 8.59 -0.56 -1.61
N HIS A 187 9.32 0.15 -0.77
CA HIS A 187 10.54 0.85 -1.15
C HIS A 187 11.71 -0.14 -1.28
N PRO A 188 12.37 -0.23 -2.45
CA PRO A 188 13.46 -1.19 -2.65
C PRO A 188 14.74 -0.90 -1.84
N ILE A 189 14.81 0.24 -1.13
CA ILE A 189 15.91 0.55 -0.21
C ILE A 189 16.03 -0.46 0.94
N TYR A 190 14.93 -1.15 1.26
CA TYR A 190 14.88 -2.17 2.30
C TYR A 190 15.32 -3.56 1.83
N LEU A 191 15.71 -3.75 0.57
CA LEU A 191 16.31 -5.01 0.13
C LEU A 191 17.71 -5.19 0.74
N ARG A 192 18.02 -6.38 1.25
CA ARG A 192 19.39 -6.83 1.46
C ARG A 192 19.92 -7.32 0.13
N VAL A 193 20.89 -6.61 -0.45
CA VAL A 193 21.36 -6.87 -1.82
C VAL A 193 22.03 -8.25 -1.94
N GLU A 194 22.73 -8.66 -0.89
CA GLU A 194 23.42 -9.94 -0.79
C GLU A 194 22.48 -11.15 -0.74
N ASP A 195 21.24 -10.95 -0.31
CA ASP A 195 20.21 -11.99 -0.22
C ASP A 195 19.40 -12.12 -1.53
N VAL A 196 19.73 -11.33 -2.56
CA VAL A 196 19.02 -11.35 -3.85
C VAL A 196 19.51 -12.52 -4.72
N PRO A 197 18.62 -13.30 -5.36
CA PRO A 197 19.02 -14.32 -6.34
C PRO A 197 19.93 -13.73 -7.43
N GLY A 198 21.08 -14.36 -7.67
CA GLY A 198 22.08 -13.90 -8.63
C GLY A 198 23.08 -12.87 -8.10
N ALA A 199 23.01 -12.49 -6.82
CA ALA A 199 24.00 -11.62 -6.19
C ALA A 199 25.44 -12.14 -6.31
N ASP A 200 25.63 -13.46 -6.36
CA ASP A 200 26.91 -14.14 -6.54
C ASP A 200 27.49 -14.04 -7.96
N ALA A 201 26.66 -13.68 -8.95
CA ALA A 201 27.10 -13.46 -10.33
C ALA A 201 27.78 -12.09 -10.53
N VAL A 202 27.72 -11.19 -9.55
CA VAL A 202 28.20 -9.81 -9.64
C VAL A 202 29.15 -9.49 -8.49
N ASP A 203 30.28 -8.85 -8.79
CA ASP A 203 31.15 -8.31 -7.74
C ASP A 203 30.51 -7.08 -7.08
N LEU A 204 29.88 -7.30 -5.93
CA LEU A 204 29.19 -6.25 -5.16
C LEU A 204 30.15 -5.29 -4.47
N THR A 205 31.44 -5.60 -4.36
CA THR A 205 32.42 -4.76 -3.63
C THR A 205 32.53 -3.35 -4.20
N ARG A 206 32.18 -3.16 -5.48
CA ARG A 206 32.17 -1.84 -6.14
C ARG A 206 31.10 -0.87 -5.61
N TRP A 207 30.02 -1.37 -5.00
CA TRP A 207 28.99 -0.53 -4.38
C TRP A 207 28.79 -0.77 -2.90
N ALA A 208 29.35 -1.86 -2.36
CA ALA A 208 29.32 -2.14 -0.94
C ALA A 208 29.65 -0.85 -0.18
N GLY A 209 28.73 -0.44 0.70
CA GLY A 209 28.99 0.71 1.54
C GLY A 209 30.25 0.45 2.38
N PRO A 210 30.94 1.50 2.86
CA PRO A 210 31.94 1.27 3.88
C PRO A 210 31.25 0.50 5.01
N ALA A 211 31.89 -0.54 5.54
CA ALA A 211 31.53 -1.11 6.83
C ALA A 211 31.78 -0.02 7.88
N THR A 212 30.94 1.01 7.89
CA THR A 212 31.16 2.16 8.74
C THR A 212 31.04 1.66 10.16
N ALA A 213 32.08 1.92 10.94
CA ALA A 213 31.94 1.90 12.37
C ALA A 213 30.70 2.75 12.68
N TYR A 214 29.67 2.11 13.20
CA TYR A 214 28.43 2.79 13.57
C TYR A 214 28.80 3.97 14.47
N ASP A 215 28.63 5.18 13.94
CA ASP A 215 28.65 6.40 14.73
C ASP A 215 27.20 6.86 14.87
N GLN A 216 26.71 6.85 16.10
CA GLN A 216 25.37 7.30 16.47
C GLN A 216 25.12 8.77 16.13
N HIS A 217 26.17 9.56 15.87
CA HIS A 217 26.08 10.97 15.51
C HIS A 217 26.10 11.24 14.01
N THR A 218 26.36 10.22 13.18
CA THR A 218 26.35 10.38 11.72
C THR A 218 24.92 10.22 11.18
N PRO A 219 24.34 11.27 10.56
CA PRO A 219 22.99 11.20 9.95
C PRO A 219 22.89 10.10 8.89
N LEU A 220 21.67 9.59 8.66
CA LEU A 220 21.42 8.62 7.60
C LEU A 220 21.48 9.30 6.23
N ASP A 221 22.40 8.87 5.38
CA ASP A 221 22.46 9.27 3.97
C ASP A 221 21.65 8.28 3.12
N ARG A 222 20.33 8.53 3.03
CA ARG A 222 19.39 7.69 2.26
C ARG A 222 19.68 7.76 0.76
N ASP A 223 20.13 8.90 0.27
CA ASP A 223 20.48 9.10 -1.14
C ASP A 223 21.64 8.20 -1.56
N GLN A 224 22.72 8.19 -0.77
CA GLN A 224 23.88 7.33 -1.03
C GLN A 224 23.51 5.85 -0.90
N ALA A 225 22.73 5.48 0.13
CA ALA A 225 22.24 4.11 0.30
C ALA A 225 21.42 3.67 -0.91
N TRP A 226 20.49 4.50 -1.37
CA TRP A 226 19.66 4.21 -2.54
C TRP A 226 20.48 4.08 -3.81
N ARG A 227 21.39 5.03 -4.10
CA ARG A 227 22.28 4.95 -5.29
C ARG A 227 23.03 3.63 -5.32
N ARG A 228 23.71 3.25 -4.22
CA ARG A 228 24.48 2.01 -4.13
C ARG A 228 23.61 0.77 -4.35
N LYS A 229 22.51 0.67 -3.60
CA LYS A 229 21.61 -0.48 -3.70
C LYS A 229 21.00 -0.58 -5.09
N ARG A 230 20.45 0.51 -5.65
CA ARG A 230 19.84 0.54 -6.98
C ARG A 230 20.83 0.12 -8.07
N ASP A 231 22.05 0.65 -8.04
CA ASP A 231 23.05 0.35 -9.06
C ASP A 231 23.52 -1.12 -8.96
N ALA A 232 23.68 -1.65 -7.75
CA ALA A 232 23.96 -3.07 -7.53
C ALA A 232 22.83 -3.99 -7.99
N LEU A 233 21.59 -3.67 -7.60
CA LEU A 233 20.39 -4.41 -8.00
C LEU A 233 20.21 -4.42 -9.52
N ALA A 234 20.44 -3.29 -10.20
CA ALA A 234 20.36 -3.22 -11.66
C ALA A 234 21.38 -4.15 -12.33
N ALA A 235 22.61 -4.17 -11.82
CA ALA A 235 23.64 -5.05 -12.36
C ALA A 235 23.40 -6.53 -12.07
N ILE A 236 22.83 -6.88 -10.91
CA ILE A 236 22.37 -8.24 -10.63
C ILE A 236 21.31 -8.63 -11.65
N PHE A 237 20.28 -7.78 -11.81
CA PHE A 237 19.20 -8.00 -12.77
C PHE A 237 19.73 -8.23 -14.20
N ASP A 238 20.67 -7.41 -14.67
CA ASP A 238 21.29 -7.54 -15.99
C ASP A 238 22.15 -8.81 -16.14
N ALA A 239 22.73 -9.32 -15.05
CA ALA A 239 23.57 -10.51 -15.04
C ALA A 239 22.77 -11.82 -14.90
N THR A 240 21.56 -11.76 -14.34
CA THR A 240 20.66 -12.90 -14.20
C THR A 240 19.83 -13.14 -15.46
N SER A 241 19.65 -14.42 -15.81
CA SER A 241 18.66 -14.83 -16.80
C SER A 241 17.24 -14.75 -16.24
N ALA A 242 16.23 -14.76 -17.13
CA ALA A 242 14.82 -14.83 -16.75
C ALA A 242 14.57 -15.94 -15.72
N ASP A 243 13.92 -15.57 -14.60
CA ASP A 243 13.56 -16.47 -13.49
C ASP A 243 12.09 -16.88 -13.63
N GLU A 244 11.83 -18.18 -13.79
CA GLU A 244 10.47 -18.74 -13.94
C GLU A 244 9.59 -18.43 -12.72
N ALA A 245 10.17 -18.35 -11.52
CA ALA A 245 9.44 -17.99 -10.31
C ALA A 245 9.02 -16.51 -10.32
N PHE A 246 9.88 -15.62 -10.83
CA PHE A 246 9.54 -14.22 -11.03
C PHE A 246 8.40 -14.06 -12.05
N GLU A 247 8.49 -14.72 -13.20
CA GLU A 247 7.44 -14.62 -14.24
C GLU A 247 6.10 -15.19 -13.77
N THR A 248 6.14 -16.29 -13.03
CA THR A 248 4.94 -16.87 -12.39
C THR A 248 4.34 -15.90 -11.38
N TRP A 249 5.16 -15.32 -10.50
CA TRP A 249 4.70 -14.34 -9.52
C TRP A 249 4.12 -13.10 -10.19
N ARG A 250 4.79 -12.58 -11.24
CA ARG A 250 4.36 -11.41 -12.00
C ARG A 250 3.02 -11.63 -12.68
N THR A 251 2.80 -12.80 -13.28
CA THR A 251 1.54 -13.15 -13.95
C THR A 251 0.36 -13.23 -12.96
N ALA A 252 0.64 -13.51 -11.69
CA ALA A 252 -0.36 -13.52 -10.62
C ALA A 252 -0.67 -12.12 -10.06
N GLN A 253 0.10 -11.09 -10.41
CA GLN A 253 -0.15 -9.72 -9.96
C GLN A 253 -1.20 -9.02 -10.82
N GLU A 254 -1.90 -8.06 -10.21
CA GLU A 254 -2.81 -7.17 -10.92
C GLU A 254 -2.06 -6.17 -11.81
N GLN A 255 -2.77 -5.58 -12.78
CA GLN A 255 -2.27 -4.54 -13.70
C GLN A 255 -1.57 -3.38 -12.98
N THR A 256 -1.99 -3.07 -11.75
CA THR A 256 -1.41 -2.01 -10.92
C THR A 256 0.10 -2.17 -10.64
N LEU A 257 0.66 -3.39 -10.69
CA LEU A 257 2.11 -3.58 -10.55
C LEU A 257 2.86 -2.93 -11.71
N GLU A 258 2.43 -3.22 -12.94
CA GLU A 258 3.06 -2.70 -14.14
C GLU A 258 2.84 -1.18 -14.28
N GLU A 259 1.68 -0.68 -13.85
CA GLU A 259 1.42 0.76 -13.77
C GLU A 259 2.39 1.46 -12.80
N PHE A 260 2.64 0.88 -11.62
CA PHE A 260 3.61 1.42 -10.67
C PHE A 260 5.05 1.34 -11.20
N ALA A 261 5.44 0.22 -11.81
CA ALA A 261 6.75 0.08 -12.42
C ALA A 261 6.95 1.09 -13.56
N THR A 262 5.94 1.26 -14.41
CA THR A 262 5.93 2.28 -15.49
C THR A 262 6.07 3.68 -14.92
N TRP A 263 5.31 4.00 -13.86
CA TRP A 263 5.43 5.27 -13.16
C TRP A 263 6.85 5.49 -12.62
N CYS A 264 7.50 4.45 -12.07
CA CYS A 264 8.88 4.55 -11.60
C CYS A 264 9.84 4.95 -12.73
N VAL A 265 9.73 4.32 -13.91
CA VAL A 265 10.59 4.64 -15.07
C VAL A 265 10.32 6.05 -15.60
N LEU A 266 9.05 6.47 -15.65
CA LEU A 266 8.68 7.83 -16.04
C LEU A 266 9.22 8.87 -15.03
N ALA A 267 9.12 8.57 -13.73
CA ALA A 267 9.59 9.44 -12.67
C ALA A 267 11.13 9.59 -12.68
N GLU A 268 11.88 8.53 -12.98
CA GLU A 268 13.33 8.62 -13.19
C GLU A 268 13.71 9.61 -14.30
N LYS A 269 12.90 9.66 -15.37
CA LYS A 269 13.19 10.48 -16.56
C LYS A 269 12.70 11.92 -16.44
N TYR A 270 11.53 12.13 -15.84
CA TYR A 270 10.83 13.42 -15.85
C TYR A 270 10.62 14.03 -14.46
N GLY A 271 11.08 13.35 -13.41
CA GLY A 271 10.86 13.75 -12.01
C GLY A 271 9.53 13.19 -11.45
N PRO A 272 9.31 13.32 -10.13
CA PRO A 272 8.21 12.64 -9.43
C PRO A 272 6.82 13.21 -9.71
N ASP A 273 6.72 14.48 -10.14
CA ASP A 273 5.42 15.12 -10.40
C ASP A 273 4.94 14.85 -11.82
N TRP A 274 3.96 13.96 -11.95
CA TRP A 274 3.41 13.58 -13.26
C TRP A 274 2.79 14.76 -14.01
N ARG A 275 2.36 15.81 -13.31
CA ARG A 275 1.74 17.00 -13.94
C ARG A 275 2.70 17.80 -14.79
N THR A 276 4.01 17.63 -14.57
CA THR A 276 5.05 18.30 -15.35
C THR A 276 5.58 17.45 -16.51
N TRP A 277 5.09 16.21 -16.66
CA TRP A 277 5.50 15.32 -17.74
C TRP A 277 4.94 15.76 -19.09
N PRO A 278 5.48 15.27 -20.22
CA PRO A 278 4.87 15.49 -21.53
C PRO A 278 3.37 15.13 -21.54
N PRO A 279 2.48 15.92 -22.18
CA PRO A 279 1.03 15.73 -22.08
C PRO A 279 0.52 14.31 -22.37
N GLY A 280 1.12 13.60 -23.34
CA GLY A 280 0.75 12.22 -23.68
C GLY A 280 1.07 11.18 -22.61
N LEU A 281 1.96 11.52 -21.67
CA LEU A 281 2.40 10.63 -20.57
C LEU A 281 1.71 10.96 -19.24
N GLN A 282 0.86 11.99 -19.20
CA GLN A 282 0.16 12.39 -17.98
C GLN A 282 -1.06 11.51 -17.65
N SER A 283 -1.50 10.67 -18.58
CA SER A 283 -2.61 9.73 -18.40
C SER A 283 -2.12 8.29 -18.56
N PRO A 284 -2.29 7.41 -17.56
CA PRO A 284 -1.79 6.03 -17.61
C PRO A 284 -2.42 5.20 -18.73
N ALA A 285 -3.65 5.54 -19.15
CA ALA A 285 -4.38 4.83 -20.21
C ALA A 285 -4.04 5.32 -21.64
N GLY A 286 -3.06 6.21 -21.80
CA GLY A 286 -2.69 6.78 -23.09
C GLY A 286 -1.83 5.87 -23.97
N GLY A 287 -1.99 5.97 -25.30
CA GLY A 287 -1.16 5.21 -26.26
C GLY A 287 0.34 5.55 -26.17
N ASP A 288 0.68 6.78 -25.80
CA ASP A 288 2.07 7.20 -25.62
C ASP A 288 2.73 6.51 -24.42
N VAL A 289 1.97 6.19 -23.35
CA VAL A 289 2.46 5.40 -22.23
C VAL A 289 2.72 3.96 -22.66
N ALA A 290 1.82 3.36 -23.45
CA ALA A 290 2.03 2.01 -23.96
C ALA A 290 3.26 1.90 -24.88
N ALA A 291 3.50 2.91 -25.73
CA ALA A 291 4.71 3.01 -26.53
C ALA A 291 5.96 3.17 -25.65
N PHE A 292 5.89 4.02 -24.63
CA PHE A 292 6.97 4.20 -23.65
C PHE A 292 7.33 2.89 -22.92
N VAL A 293 6.33 2.12 -22.48
CA VAL A 293 6.56 0.81 -21.85
C VAL A 293 7.27 -0.14 -22.80
N THR A 294 6.88 -0.16 -24.08
CA THR A 294 7.53 -1.00 -25.10
C THR A 294 9.01 -0.62 -25.29
N ASP A 295 9.32 0.67 -25.37
CA ASP A 295 10.69 1.17 -25.54
C ASP A 295 11.56 0.98 -24.29
N HIS A 296 10.95 0.83 -23.11
CA HIS A 296 11.62 0.73 -21.82
C HIS A 296 11.31 -0.57 -21.06
N ALA A 297 10.91 -1.64 -21.76
CA ALA A 297 10.39 -2.88 -21.17
C ALA A 297 11.32 -3.46 -20.09
N GLN A 298 12.63 -3.59 -20.37
CA GLN A 298 13.60 -4.11 -19.41
C GLN A 298 13.67 -3.29 -18.11
N ARG A 299 13.48 -1.96 -18.20
CA ARG A 299 13.50 -1.08 -17.02
C ARG A 299 12.20 -1.16 -16.22
N VAL A 300 11.06 -1.38 -16.89
CA VAL A 300 9.79 -1.68 -16.24
C VAL A 300 9.88 -3.03 -15.52
N ASP A 301 10.42 -4.06 -16.19
CA ASP A 301 10.65 -5.38 -15.64
C ASP A 301 11.55 -5.34 -14.41
N PHE A 302 12.61 -4.52 -14.43
CA PHE A 302 13.45 -4.28 -13.27
C PHE A 302 12.65 -3.81 -12.04
N TYR A 303 11.74 -2.85 -12.19
CA TYR A 303 10.92 -2.37 -11.07
C TYR A 303 9.89 -3.40 -10.60
N CYS A 304 9.32 -4.21 -11.51
CA CYS A 304 8.50 -5.36 -11.14
C CYS A 304 9.31 -6.38 -10.33
N TRP A 305 10.53 -6.69 -10.78
CA TRP A 305 11.45 -7.60 -10.11
C TRP A 305 11.83 -7.13 -8.71
N LEU A 306 12.07 -5.83 -8.51
CA LEU A 306 12.30 -5.27 -7.18
C LEU A 306 11.12 -5.53 -6.21
N GLN A 307 9.87 -5.43 -6.68
CA GLN A 307 8.70 -5.73 -5.83
C GLN A 307 8.60 -7.22 -5.49
N TRP A 308 8.92 -8.10 -6.44
CA TRP A 308 9.00 -9.53 -6.20
C TRP A 308 10.04 -9.89 -5.12
N LEU A 309 11.24 -9.31 -5.22
CA LEU A 309 12.28 -9.50 -4.20
C LEU A 309 11.85 -8.99 -2.82
N LEU A 310 11.16 -7.85 -2.78
CA LEU A 310 10.65 -7.27 -1.55
C LEU A 310 9.60 -8.17 -0.90
N ASP A 311 8.73 -8.78 -1.69
CA ASP A 311 7.72 -9.74 -1.23
C ASP A 311 8.39 -10.95 -0.57
N GLY A 312 9.33 -11.58 -1.28
CA GLY A 312 10.08 -12.73 -0.77
C GLY A 312 10.94 -12.42 0.46
N GLN A 313 11.73 -11.35 0.43
CA GLN A 313 12.56 -10.97 1.58
C GLN A 313 11.72 -10.55 2.79
N LEU A 314 10.57 -9.89 2.60
CA LEU A 314 9.70 -9.51 3.72
C LEU A 314 9.05 -10.73 4.35
N GLN A 315 8.60 -11.70 3.54
CA GLN A 315 8.09 -12.96 4.04
C GLN A 315 9.16 -13.69 4.88
N ALA A 316 10.39 -13.80 4.34
CA ALA A 316 11.51 -14.43 5.04
C ALA A 316 11.93 -13.68 6.32
N ALA A 317 11.87 -12.35 6.30
CA ALA A 317 12.21 -11.50 7.44
C ALA A 317 11.18 -11.60 8.57
N SER A 318 9.89 -11.76 8.22
CA SER A 318 8.78 -11.82 9.18
C SER A 318 8.64 -13.19 9.84
N GLY A 319 8.98 -14.29 9.15
CA GLY A 319 8.87 -15.64 9.70
C GLY A 319 7.49 -15.92 10.30
N ASP A 320 7.46 -16.51 11.50
CA ASP A 320 6.21 -16.80 12.22
C ASP A 320 5.80 -15.72 13.23
N LEU A 321 6.63 -14.68 13.43
CA LEU A 321 6.34 -13.60 14.36
C LEU A 321 5.38 -12.60 13.71
N ASN A 322 4.43 -12.07 14.49
CA ASN A 322 3.56 -10.99 14.01
C ASN A 322 4.38 -9.71 13.77
N VAL A 323 4.66 -9.39 12.50
CA VAL A 323 5.22 -8.09 12.12
C VAL A 323 4.07 -7.17 11.74
N ILE A 324 3.79 -6.21 12.61
CA ILE A 324 2.80 -5.16 12.42
C ILE A 324 3.43 -4.09 11.53
N GLN A 325 2.80 -3.83 10.39
CA GLN A 325 3.16 -2.73 9.51
C GLN A 325 2.27 -1.53 9.81
N ASP A 326 2.88 -0.36 9.92
CA ASP A 326 2.18 0.91 9.95
C ASP A 326 1.75 1.32 8.53
N LEU A 327 0.53 1.88 8.41
CA LEU A 327 -0.06 2.31 7.15
C LEU A 327 -0.29 3.84 7.19
N PRO A 328 0.42 4.62 6.37
CA PRO A 328 0.24 6.07 6.29
C PRO A 328 -1.18 6.46 5.90
N ILE A 329 -1.57 7.67 6.27
CA ILE A 329 -2.91 8.20 6.01
C ILE A 329 -3.13 8.40 4.50
N GLY A 330 -2.12 8.87 3.77
CA GLY A 330 -2.21 9.23 2.36
C GLY A 330 -0.92 9.02 1.58
N VAL A 331 -0.92 9.56 0.36
CA VAL A 331 0.21 9.71 -0.57
C VAL A 331 0.37 11.19 -0.91
#